data_AF-A0A4R4VQR8-F1
#
_entry.id   AF-A0A4R4VQR8-F1
#
_cell.length_a   1.000
_cell.length_b   1.000
_cell.length_c   1.000
_cell.angle_alpha   90.00
_cell.angle_beta   90.00
_cell.angle_gamma   90.00
#
_symmetry.space_group_name_H-M   'P 1'
#
loop_
_entity.id
_entity.type
_entity.pdbx_description
1 polymer ?
#
loop_
_entity_poly.entity_id
_entity_poly.type
_entity_poly.pdbx_seq_one_letter_code
_entity_poly.pdbx_strand_id
1 'polypeptide(L)'
;MNSGNPSESSARIGSRSERHFWLVSNRERTGGVRHAFRGARWDGKRADLSVCGERVALAQPSDLDWILFPTCVTCNDILKAENLSRHG
;
A
#
# COMPACT_ATOMS: atom_id res chain seq x y z
N MET A 1 -17.40 44.83 -13.87
CA MET A 1 -18.21 43.63 -13.59
C MET A 1 -18.27 42.80 -14.87
N ASN A 2 -17.57 41.66 -14.92
CA ASN A 2 -17.96 40.59 -15.83
C ASN A 2 -17.41 39.25 -15.32
N SER A 3 -18.33 38.48 -14.73
CA SER A 3 -18.59 37.06 -14.93
C SER A 3 -17.39 36.12 -14.97
N GLY A 4 -17.16 35.45 -13.84
CA GLY A 4 -16.27 34.29 -13.75
C GLY A 4 -16.80 33.10 -14.54
N ASN A 5 -15.87 32.25 -14.96
CA ASN A 5 -16.15 30.95 -15.51
C ASN A 5 -15.04 29.99 -15.06
N PRO A 6 -15.24 29.17 -14.00
CA PRO A 6 -14.36 28.06 -13.73
C PRO A 6 -14.81 26.87 -14.57
N SER A 7 -14.07 26.59 -15.63
CA SER A 7 -14.26 25.39 -16.44
C SER A 7 -14.07 24.16 -15.57
N GLU A 8 -15.13 23.37 -15.50
CA GLU A 8 -15.24 22.07 -14.87
C GLU A 8 -14.01 21.19 -15.12
N SER A 9 -13.47 20.65 -14.04
CA SER A 9 -12.78 19.37 -14.07
C SER A 9 -13.33 18.52 -12.94
N SER A 10 -14.60 18.13 -13.11
CA SER A 10 -15.22 17.00 -12.40
C SER A 10 -14.51 15.72 -12.80
N ALA A 11 -13.29 15.55 -12.29
CA ALA A 11 -12.59 14.29 -12.30
C ALA A 11 -13.35 13.32 -11.39
N ARG A 12 -14.23 12.52 -12.01
CA ARG A 12 -14.88 11.31 -11.52
C ARG A 12 -14.41 10.91 -10.12
N ILE A 13 -15.14 11.34 -9.10
CA ILE A 13 -15.03 10.80 -7.73
C ILE A 13 -15.74 9.44 -7.73
N GLY A 14 -15.21 8.50 -8.53
CA GLY A 14 -15.31 7.10 -8.13
C GLY A 14 -14.43 7.01 -6.90
N SER A 15 -14.98 6.58 -5.76
CA SER A 15 -14.21 6.21 -4.57
C SER A 15 -13.06 5.32 -5.04
N ARG A 16 -11.86 5.89 -5.23
CA ARG A 16 -10.67 5.10 -5.51
C ARG A 16 -10.47 4.30 -4.23
N SER A 17 -10.78 3.00 -4.28
CA SER A 17 -10.35 2.07 -3.23
C SER A 17 -8.91 2.43 -2.90
N GLU A 18 -8.64 2.68 -1.62
CA GLU A 18 -7.35 3.17 -1.19
C GLU A 18 -6.32 2.13 -1.63
N ARG A 19 -5.52 2.50 -2.64
CA ARG A 19 -4.62 1.55 -3.29
C ARG A 19 -3.56 1.13 -2.28
N HIS A 20 -3.16 -0.12 -2.38
CA HIS A 20 -2.05 -0.65 -1.62
C HIS A 20 -1.17 -1.52 -2.51
N PHE A 21 0.09 -1.66 -2.10
CA PHE A 21 1.03 -2.59 -2.70
C PHE A 21 1.72 -3.40 -1.61
N TRP A 22 2.16 -4.59 -1.96
CA TRP A 22 2.93 -5.45 -1.06
C TRP A 22 4.42 -5.32 -1.38
N LEU A 23 5.27 -5.40 -0.36
CA LEU A 23 6.72 -5.48 -0.55
C LEU A 23 7.35 -6.29 0.57
N VAL A 24 8.37 -7.09 0.22
CA VAL A 24 9.22 -7.76 1.21
C VAL A 24 10.00 -6.69 1.96
N SER A 25 10.01 -6.81 3.29
CA SER A 25 10.78 -5.93 4.17
C SER A 25 11.72 -6.74 5.05
N ASN A 26 12.77 -6.07 5.52
CA ASN A 26 13.72 -6.60 6.50
C ASN A 26 14.49 -7.86 6.05
N ARG A 27 15.23 -7.76 4.94
CA ARG A 27 16.12 -8.84 4.45
C ARG A 27 17.31 -9.11 5.38
N GLU A 28 17.66 -8.17 6.26
CA GLU A 28 18.82 -8.26 7.16
C GLU A 28 18.58 -9.10 8.42
N ARG A 29 17.33 -9.27 8.86
CA ARG A 29 16.98 -10.27 9.89
C ARG A 29 16.45 -11.53 9.21
N THR A 30 16.99 -12.67 9.59
CA THR A 30 16.55 -14.00 9.14
C THR A 30 15.04 -14.16 9.32
N GLY A 31 14.29 -14.13 8.21
CA GLY A 31 12.84 -14.35 8.21
C GLY A 31 12.01 -13.15 7.72
N GLY A 32 12.43 -12.52 6.61
CA GLY A 32 11.70 -11.42 5.98
C GLY A 32 10.19 -11.67 5.87
N VAL A 33 9.42 -10.59 5.90
CA VAL A 33 7.96 -10.65 5.81
C VAL A 33 7.47 -9.59 4.82
N ARG A 34 6.37 -9.89 4.12
CA ARG A 34 5.75 -8.95 3.19
C ARG A 34 4.75 -8.08 3.91
N HIS A 35 5.03 -6.79 4.00
CA HIS A 35 4.08 -5.80 4.50
C HIS A 35 3.28 -5.20 3.34
N ALA A 36 2.09 -4.71 3.66
CA ALA A 36 1.33 -3.85 2.75
C ALA A 36 1.63 -2.39 3.05
N PHE A 37 1.62 -1.56 2.01
CA PHE A 37 1.87 -0.13 2.06
C PHE A 37 0.80 0.61 1.25
N ARG A 38 0.47 1.84 1.64
CA ARG A 38 -0.50 2.66 0.90
C ARG A 38 0.13 3.22 -0.38
N GLY A 39 -0.67 3.33 -1.43
CA GLY A 39 -0.25 3.83 -2.74
C GLY A 39 -0.35 2.77 -3.84
N ALA A 40 0.02 3.16 -5.06
CA ALA A 40 -0.14 2.29 -6.23
C ALA A 40 0.99 1.28 -6.42
N ARG A 41 2.23 1.66 -6.07
CA ARG A 41 3.45 0.86 -6.22
C ARG A 41 4.58 1.47 -5.41
N TRP A 42 5.62 0.68 -5.17
CA TRP A 42 6.87 1.20 -4.64
C TRP A 42 7.54 2.17 -5.62
N ASP A 43 8.08 3.26 -5.08
CA ASP A 43 8.70 4.38 -5.80
C ASP A 43 10.23 4.47 -5.58
N GLY A 44 10.83 3.46 -4.94
CA GLY A 44 12.26 3.40 -4.64
C GLY A 44 12.66 3.98 -3.27
N LYS A 45 11.70 4.39 -2.42
CA LYS A 45 11.98 4.77 -1.02
C LYS A 45 12.69 3.65 -0.26
N ARG A 46 13.64 4.02 0.59
CA ARG A 46 14.43 3.07 1.41
C ARG A 46 13.69 2.53 2.64
N ALA A 47 12.63 3.21 3.08
CA ALA A 47 11.78 2.80 4.17
C ALA A 47 10.41 3.44 4.02
N ASP A 48 9.36 2.77 4.49
CA ASP A 48 8.02 3.34 4.51
C ASP A 48 7.19 2.81 5.69
N LEU A 49 6.06 3.44 5.95
CA LEU A 49 5.10 3.04 6.96
C LEU A 49 4.15 1.99 6.38
N SER A 50 4.18 0.78 6.94
CA SER A 50 3.26 -0.29 6.57
C SER A 50 1.83 -0.02 7.09
N VAL A 51 0.86 -0.72 6.52
CA VAL A 51 -0.56 -0.67 6.93
C VAL A 51 -0.74 -1.06 8.40
N CYS A 52 0.08 -1.97 8.94
CA CYS A 52 0.05 -2.32 10.36
C CYS A 52 0.75 -1.30 11.28
N GLY A 53 1.23 -0.17 10.74
CA GLY A 53 1.85 0.90 11.51
C GLY A 53 3.35 0.72 11.76
N GLU A 54 3.96 -0.36 11.28
CA GLU A 54 5.40 -0.57 11.43
C GLU A 54 6.18 0.17 10.33
N ARG A 55 7.18 0.97 10.71
CA ARG A 55 8.12 1.57 9.78
C ARG A 55 9.23 0.57 9.48
N VAL A 56 9.32 0.12 8.24
CA VAL A 56 10.23 -0.96 7.83
C VAL A 56 11.10 -0.53 6.65
N ALA A 57 12.32 -1.08 6.60
CA ALA A 57 13.21 -0.89 5.46
C ALA A 57 12.67 -1.62 4.23
N LEU A 58 12.73 -0.94 3.08
CA LEU A 58 12.30 -1.44 1.79
C LEU A 58 13.51 -1.71 0.91
N ALA A 59 13.49 -2.84 0.24
CA ALA A 59 14.47 -3.21 -0.77
C ALA A 59 13.73 -3.84 -1.95
N GLN A 60 14.37 -3.84 -3.12
CA GLN A 60 13.86 -4.57 -4.28
C GLN A 60 13.88 -6.06 -3.94
N PRO A 61 12.71 -6.73 -3.87
CA PRO A 61 12.67 -8.17 -3.67
C PRO A 61 13.12 -8.90 -4.94
N SER A 62 13.78 -10.04 -4.75
CA SER A 62 13.95 -11.07 -5.76
C SER A 62 12.71 -11.97 -5.84
N ASP A 63 12.56 -12.74 -6.91
CA ASP A 63 11.46 -13.69 -7.07
C ASP A 63 11.44 -14.74 -5.94
N LEU A 64 12.62 -15.16 -5.47
CA LEU A 64 12.73 -16.09 -4.34
C LEU A 64 12.20 -15.48 -3.04
N ASP A 65 12.40 -14.18 -2.82
CA ASP A 65 11.87 -13.49 -1.63
C ASP A 65 10.33 -13.50 -1.64
N TRP A 66 9.71 -13.41 -2.83
CA TRP A 66 8.26 -13.54 -2.99
C TRP A 66 7.74 -14.95 -2.73
N ILE A 67 8.56 -15.97 -2.89
CA ILE A 67 8.15 -17.36 -2.63
C ILE A 67 8.34 -17.69 -1.14
N LEU A 68 9.48 -17.28 -0.57
CA LEU A 68 9.93 -17.74 0.75
C LEU A 68 9.33 -16.95 1.91
N PHE A 69 9.07 -15.66 1.73
CA PHE A 69 8.68 -14.81 2.85
C PHE A 69 7.16 -14.71 3.00
N PRO A 70 6.59 -14.99 4.18
CA PRO A 70 5.15 -14.94 4.37
C PRO A 70 4.60 -13.52 4.29
N THR A 71 3.27 -13.42 4.19
CA THR A 71 2.54 -12.16 4.29
C THR A 71 2.37 -11.77 5.76
N CYS A 72 2.53 -10.48 6.08
CA CYS A 72 2.23 -9.94 7.40
C CYS A 72 0.73 -10.12 7.69
N VAL A 73 0.40 -10.93 8.70
CA VAL A 73 -0.98 -11.27 9.07
C VAL A 73 -1.77 -10.01 9.43
N THR A 74 -1.19 -9.11 10.22
CA THR A 74 -1.83 -7.85 10.64
C THR A 74 -2.18 -6.96 9.44
N CYS A 75 -1.26 -6.80 8.48
CA CYS A 75 -1.55 -6.04 7.26
C CYS A 75 -2.71 -6.65 6.46
N ASN A 76 -2.72 -7.99 6.33
CA ASN A 76 -3.76 -8.70 5.60
C ASN A 76 -5.14 -8.55 6.26
N ASP A 77 -5.20 -8.66 7.59
CA ASP A 77 -6.46 -8.58 8.32
C ASP A 77 -7.06 -7.17 8.30
N ILE A 78 -6.23 -6.13 8.41
CA ILE A 78 -6.66 -4.73 8.24
C ILE A 78 -7.27 -4.52 6.85
N LEU A 79 -6.57 -4.95 5.79
CA LEU A 79 -7.06 -4.77 4.42
C LEU A 79 -8.35 -5.57 4.14
N LYS A 80 -8.50 -6.76 4.73
CA LYS A 80 -9.76 -7.52 4.66
C LYS A 80 -10.90 -6.79 5.37
N ALA A 81 -10.66 -6.27 6.57
CA ALA A 81 -11.66 -5.51 7.33
C ALA A 81 -12.10 -4.25 6.56
N GLU A 82 -11.17 -3.53 5.94
CA GLU A 82 -11.44 -2.39 5.07
C GLU A 82 -12.22 -2.76 3.82
N ASN A 83 -11.97 -3.95 3.25
CA ASN A 83 -12.72 -4.42 2.09
C ASN A 83 -14.15 -4.81 2.48
N LEU A 84 -14.33 -5.48 3.63
CA LEU A 84 -15.64 -5.85 4.15
C LEU A 84 -16.48 -4.61 4.50
N SER A 85 -15.89 -3.60 5.13
CA SER A 85 -16.61 -2.36 5.46
C SER A 85 -17.04 -1.53 4.24
N ARG A 86 -16.45 -1.77 3.06
CA ARG A 86 -16.84 -1.11 1.80
C ARG A 86 -18.00 -1.80 1.09
N HIS A 87 -18.30 -3.05 1.44
CA HIS A 87 -19.27 -3.89 0.74
C HIS A 87 -20.42 -4.38 1.63
N GLY A 88 -20.42 -4.05 2.93
CA GLY A 88 -21.55 -4.22 3.84
C GLY A 88 -22.45 -2.99 3.84
#